data_AF-A0A7X6YZT0-F1
#
_entry.id   AF-A0A7X6YZT0-F1
#
_cell.length_a   1.000
_cell.length_b   1.000
_cell.length_c   1.000
_cell.angle_alpha   90.00
_cell.angle_beta   90.00
_cell.angle_gamma   90.00
#
_symmetry.space_group_name_H-M   'P 1'
#
loop_
_entity.id
_entity.type
_entity.pdbx_description
1 polymer ?
#
loop_
_entity_poly.entity_id
_entity_poly.type
_entity_poly.pdbx_seq_one_letter_code
_entity_poly.pdbx_strand_id
1 'polypeptide(L)'
;METGIYYKSKKETEMKNLHTYVSILSLIFLLSCTNRDNRTNQVDEKSTDETLISALTDAESTITAQTDEITTTYLYMKDALVNEDSATAAAAGSALTMQLKSYEIESYNKEIKRNLQKLIDDAKLHTQSIA
;
A
#
# COMPACT_ATOMS: atom_id res chain seq x y z
N MET A 1 -9.69 43.19 -9.01
CA MET A 1 -8.45 42.71 -8.36
C MET A 1 -8.76 41.79 -7.17
N GLU A 2 -9.71 40.85 -7.28
CA GLU A 2 -10.16 40.03 -6.13
C GLU A 2 -9.84 38.53 -6.24
N THR A 3 -9.34 38.05 -7.38
CA THR A 3 -9.04 36.63 -7.59
C THR A 3 -7.68 36.19 -7.00
N GLY A 4 -6.79 37.15 -6.68
CA GLY A 4 -5.44 36.85 -6.18
C GLY A 4 -5.38 36.41 -4.71
N ILE A 5 -6.32 36.88 -3.87
CA ILE A 5 -6.31 36.57 -2.42
C ILE A 5 -6.83 35.16 -2.16
N TYR A 6 -7.84 34.72 -2.94
CA TYR A 6 -8.43 33.39 -2.81
C TYR A 6 -7.45 32.26 -3.17
N TYR A 7 -6.62 32.47 -4.21
CA TYR A 7 -5.66 31.46 -4.66
C TYR A 7 -4.51 31.26 -3.65
N LYS A 8 -4.06 32.34 -2.99
CA LYS A 8 -2.98 32.28 -1.99
C LYS A 8 -3.41 31.51 -0.72
N SER A 9 -4.62 31.77 -0.22
CA SER A 9 -5.16 31.12 0.99
C SER A 9 -5.35 29.59 0.82
N LYS A 10 -5.82 29.15 -0.35
CA LYS A 10 -5.99 27.71 -0.63
C LYS A 10 -4.65 26.97 -0.65
N LYS A 11 -3.62 27.56 -1.27
CA LYS A 11 -2.28 26.96 -1.33
C LYS A 11 -1.61 26.85 0.05
N GLU A 12 -1.84 27.81 0.94
CA GLU A 12 -1.32 27.77 2.32
C GLU A 12 -2.06 26.76 3.21
N THR A 13 -3.30 26.42 2.90
CA THR A 13 -4.09 25.44 3.68
C THR A 13 -3.73 24.00 3.29
N GLU A 14 -3.47 23.72 2.01
CA GLU A 14 -3.07 22.37 1.56
C GLU A 14 -1.63 21.99 1.97
N MET A 15 -0.69 22.95 2.02
CA MET A 15 0.69 22.64 2.45
C MET A 15 0.83 22.32 3.96
N LYS A 16 -0.15 22.69 4.79
CA LYS A 16 -0.16 22.38 6.24
C LYS A 16 -0.53 20.92 6.52
N ASN A 17 -1.34 20.31 5.66
CA ASN A 17 -1.75 18.91 5.79
C ASN A 17 -0.64 17.93 5.37
N LEU A 18 0.24 18.34 4.45
CA LEU A 18 1.39 17.53 4.04
C LEU A 18 2.44 17.40 5.17
N HIS A 19 2.74 18.50 5.87
CA HIS A 19 3.64 18.48 7.03
C HIS A 19 3.10 17.65 8.21
N THR A 20 1.77 17.63 8.37
CA THR A 20 1.10 16.83 9.40
C THR A 20 1.18 15.34 9.09
N TYR A 21 1.03 14.95 7.82
CA TYR A 21 1.10 13.54 7.40
C TYR A 21 2.50 12.94 7.55
N VAL A 22 3.55 13.70 7.18
CA VAL A 22 4.96 13.28 7.36
C VAL A 22 5.31 13.06 8.83
N SER A 23 4.70 13.84 9.74
CA SER A 23 4.95 13.73 11.18
C SER A 23 4.28 12.52 11.83
N ILE A 24 3.17 12.01 11.26
CA ILE A 24 2.44 10.85 11.81
C ILE A 24 3.09 9.53 11.36
N LEU A 25 3.69 9.49 10.16
CA LEU A 25 4.31 8.29 9.60
C LEU A 25 5.56 7.82 10.37
N SER A 26 6.26 8.72 11.07
CA SER A 26 7.46 8.39 11.86
C SER A 26 7.19 7.68 13.19
N LEU A 27 5.97 7.78 13.75
CA LEU A 27 5.62 7.18 15.03
C LEU A 27 5.33 5.67 14.96
N ILE A 28 5.04 5.14 13.76
CA ILE A 28 4.67 3.72 13.59
C ILE A 28 5.90 2.81 13.63
N PHE A 29 7.10 3.32 13.38
CA PHE A 29 8.34 2.53 13.34
C PHE A 29 8.90 2.12 14.73
N LEU A 30 8.41 2.69 15.84
CA LEU A 30 8.99 2.44 17.17
C LEU A 30 8.32 1.29 17.96
N LEU A 31 7.34 0.58 17.39
CA LEU A 31 6.61 -0.47 18.12
C LEU A 31 7.04 -1.92 17.80
N SER A 32 7.95 -2.15 16.83
CA SER A 32 8.33 -3.51 16.42
C SER A 32 9.48 -4.16 17.20
N CYS A 33 9.84 -3.62 18.38
CA CYS A 33 10.79 -4.26 19.28
C CYS A 33 10.12 -4.64 20.60
N THR A 34 9.33 -5.73 20.62
CA THR A 34 9.05 -6.48 21.85
C THR A 34 9.24 -7.98 21.61
N ASN A 35 10.26 -8.54 22.27
CA ASN A 35 10.43 -9.99 22.42
C ASN A 35 9.41 -10.49 23.46
N ARG A 36 8.53 -11.42 23.10
CA ARG A 36 7.71 -12.16 24.07
C ARG A 36 7.60 -13.63 23.70
N ASP A 37 8.46 -14.41 24.32
CA ASP A 37 8.38 -15.86 24.40
C ASP A 37 7.51 -16.26 25.61
N ASN A 38 6.48 -17.09 25.41
CA ASN A 38 6.02 -18.17 26.31
C ASN A 38 4.59 -18.68 26.00
N ARG A 39 4.55 -19.95 25.56
CA ARG A 39 3.73 -21.07 26.06
C ARG A 39 2.20 -20.96 26.17
N THR A 40 1.55 -21.73 25.29
CA THR A 40 0.37 -22.62 25.47
C THR A 40 -0.51 -22.41 26.71
N ASN A 41 -1.81 -22.14 26.49
CA ASN A 41 -2.92 -22.80 27.20
C ASN A 41 -4.18 -22.77 26.33
N GLN A 42 -4.71 -23.97 26.08
CA GLN A 42 -6.02 -24.24 25.49
C GLN A 42 -7.13 -23.84 26.46
N VAL A 43 -8.24 -23.30 25.94
CA VAL A 43 -9.58 -23.44 26.52
C VAL A 43 -10.56 -23.65 25.37
N ASP A 44 -11.33 -24.73 25.51
CA ASP A 44 -12.25 -25.32 24.56
C ASP A 44 -13.58 -24.56 24.33
N GLU A 45 -14.15 -24.89 23.16
CA GLU A 45 -15.58 -25.04 22.85
C GLU A 45 -16.45 -23.79 22.59
N LYS A 46 -16.62 -23.46 21.29
CA LYS A 46 -17.95 -23.49 20.66
C LYS A 46 -17.83 -23.57 19.12
N SER A 47 -18.33 -24.68 18.61
CA SER A 47 -18.48 -25.04 17.19
C SER A 47 -19.22 -23.97 16.38
N THR A 48 -18.48 -23.05 15.77
CA THR A 48 -18.86 -22.30 14.56
C THR A 48 -17.57 -21.98 13.79
N ASP A 49 -17.35 -22.67 12.67
CA ASP A 49 -16.62 -22.15 11.50
C ASP A 49 -15.07 -22.15 11.49
N GLU A 50 -14.46 -23.34 11.56
CA GLU A 50 -13.03 -23.52 11.23
C GLU A 50 -12.71 -23.14 9.76
N THR A 51 -13.67 -23.26 8.85
CA THR A 51 -13.50 -22.95 7.43
C THR A 51 -13.40 -21.45 7.17
N LEU A 52 -14.24 -20.61 7.80
CA LEU A 52 -14.15 -19.16 7.65
C LEU A 52 -12.92 -18.57 8.33
N ILE A 53 -12.50 -19.10 9.48
CA ILE A 53 -11.28 -18.59 10.16
C ILE A 53 -10.04 -18.90 9.31
N SER A 54 -9.93 -20.12 8.77
CA SER A 54 -8.81 -20.48 7.88
C SER A 54 -8.80 -19.65 6.59
N ALA A 55 -9.98 -19.40 5.99
CA ALA A 55 -10.08 -18.56 4.79
C ALA A 55 -9.74 -17.07 5.05
N LEU A 56 -10.06 -16.55 6.24
CA LEU A 56 -9.70 -15.19 6.64
C LEU A 56 -8.19 -15.05 6.88
N THR A 57 -7.55 -16.04 7.51
CA THR A 57 -6.09 -16.04 7.71
C THR A 57 -5.33 -16.21 6.40
N ASP A 58 -5.85 -17.01 5.47
CA ASP A 58 -5.24 -17.21 4.15
C ASP A 58 -5.36 -15.95 3.27
N ALA A 59 -6.49 -15.25 3.34
CA ALA A 59 -6.70 -13.98 2.64
C ALA A 59 -5.76 -12.88 3.17
N GLU A 60 -5.61 -12.76 4.50
CA GLU A 60 -4.68 -11.81 5.13
C GLU A 60 -3.22 -12.11 4.77
N SER A 61 -2.82 -13.39 4.79
CA SER A 61 -1.49 -13.82 4.36
C SER A 61 -1.23 -13.54 2.88
N THR A 62 -2.24 -13.72 2.03
CA THR A 62 -2.14 -13.45 0.58
C THR A 62 -1.98 -11.95 0.32
N ILE A 63 -2.79 -11.11 0.95
CA ILE A 63 -2.71 -9.64 0.82
C ILE A 63 -1.34 -9.12 1.28
N THR A 64 -0.82 -9.67 2.37
CA THR A 64 0.50 -9.29 2.90
C THR A 64 1.60 -9.65 1.91
N ALA A 65 1.59 -10.88 1.39
CA ALA A 65 2.57 -11.33 0.39
C ALA A 65 2.50 -10.49 -0.90
N GLN A 66 1.30 -10.18 -1.39
CA GLN A 66 1.12 -9.32 -2.56
C GLN A 66 1.64 -7.90 -2.33
N THR A 67 1.42 -7.35 -1.13
CA THR A 67 1.90 -6.01 -0.76
C THR A 67 3.43 -5.96 -0.70
N ASP A 68 4.06 -6.98 -0.11
CA ASP A 68 5.51 -7.09 -0.04
C ASP A 68 6.14 -7.20 -1.43
N GLU A 69 5.53 -7.99 -2.31
CA GLU A 69 5.98 -8.16 -3.70
C GLU A 69 5.88 -6.84 -4.49
N ILE A 70 4.74 -6.16 -4.42
CA ILE A 70 4.52 -4.85 -5.04
C ILE A 70 5.54 -3.82 -4.54
N THR A 71 5.76 -3.78 -3.23
CA THR A 71 6.70 -2.84 -2.59
C THR A 71 8.12 -3.11 -3.05
N THR A 72 8.51 -4.39 -3.12
CA THR A 72 9.83 -4.80 -3.61
C THR A 72 10.05 -4.39 -5.06
N THR A 73 9.08 -4.67 -5.94
CA THR A 73 9.17 -4.29 -7.37
C THR A 73 9.21 -2.78 -7.55
N TYR A 74 8.43 -2.01 -6.78
CA TYR A 74 8.45 -0.56 -6.82
C TYR A 74 9.81 0.02 -6.39
N LEU A 75 10.38 -0.48 -5.29
CA LEU A 75 11.69 -0.04 -4.82
C LEU A 75 12.78 -0.39 -5.84
N TYR A 76 12.72 -1.58 -6.43
CA TYR A 76 13.64 -1.99 -7.49
C TYR A 76 13.54 -1.09 -8.74
N MET A 77 12.32 -0.78 -9.20
CA MET A 77 12.08 0.15 -10.30
C MET A 77 12.64 1.55 -9.98
N LYS A 78 12.39 2.05 -8.78
CA LYS A 78 12.89 3.35 -8.31
C LYS A 78 14.42 3.38 -8.29
N ASP A 79 15.05 2.33 -7.79
CA ASP A 79 16.51 2.25 -7.73
C ASP A 79 17.11 2.19 -9.15
N ALA A 80 16.47 1.48 -10.10
CA ALA A 80 16.87 1.49 -11.51
C ALA A 80 16.77 2.89 -12.13
N LEU A 81 15.69 3.63 -11.87
CA LEU A 81 15.53 5.02 -12.33
C LEU A 81 16.60 5.96 -11.76
N VAL A 82 16.93 5.82 -10.48
CA VAL A 82 17.99 6.63 -9.82
C VAL A 82 19.36 6.34 -10.43
N ASN A 83 19.61 5.09 -10.85
CA ASN A 83 20.85 4.68 -11.50
C ASN A 83 20.85 4.87 -13.03
N GLU A 84 19.83 5.54 -13.59
CA GLU A 84 19.66 5.77 -15.03
C GLU A 84 19.59 4.46 -15.87
N ASP A 85 19.27 3.32 -15.25
CA ASP A 85 19.09 2.03 -15.93
C ASP A 85 17.65 1.91 -16.46
N SER A 86 17.42 2.51 -17.63
CA SER A 86 16.10 2.56 -18.27
C SER A 86 15.56 1.18 -18.66
N ALA A 87 16.43 0.23 -19.01
CA ALA A 87 16.00 -1.12 -19.39
C ALA A 87 15.46 -1.89 -18.18
N THR A 88 16.18 -1.84 -17.06
CA THR A 88 15.74 -2.46 -15.80
C THR A 88 14.49 -1.75 -15.25
N ALA A 89 14.44 -0.42 -15.32
CA ALA A 89 13.27 0.35 -14.90
C ALA A 89 12.02 -0.02 -15.70
N ALA A 90 12.12 -0.16 -17.03
CA ALA A 90 11.00 -0.54 -17.89
C ALA A 90 10.51 -1.97 -17.61
N ALA A 91 11.43 -2.92 -17.41
CA ALA A 91 11.10 -4.29 -17.04
C ALA A 91 10.39 -4.35 -15.67
N ALA A 92 10.92 -3.65 -14.67
CA ALA A 92 10.32 -3.56 -13.35
C ALA A 92 8.95 -2.85 -13.37
N GLY A 93 8.79 -1.79 -14.18
CA GLY A 93 7.52 -1.10 -14.38
C GLY A 93 6.45 -1.99 -15.03
N SER A 94 6.84 -2.84 -15.98
CA SER A 94 5.95 -3.85 -16.57
C SER A 94 5.51 -4.89 -15.53
N ALA A 95 6.44 -5.40 -14.71
CA ALA A 95 6.14 -6.34 -13.63
C ALA A 95 5.20 -5.72 -12.59
N LEU A 96 5.47 -4.49 -12.16
CA LEU A 96 4.64 -3.74 -11.21
C LEU A 96 3.21 -3.53 -11.75
N THR A 97 3.08 -3.23 -13.05
CA THR A 97 1.78 -3.12 -13.72
C THR A 97 0.99 -4.42 -13.65
N MET A 98 1.65 -5.58 -13.78
CA MET A 98 1.00 -6.89 -13.68
C MET A 98 0.58 -7.20 -12.24
N GLN A 99 1.46 -6.98 -11.26
CA GLN A 99 1.17 -7.19 -9.84
C GLN A 99 -0.01 -6.34 -9.36
N LEU A 100 -0.07 -5.07 -9.77
CA LEU A 100 -1.19 -4.18 -9.46
C LEU A 100 -2.51 -4.63 -10.10
N LYS A 101 -2.49 -5.25 -11.28
CA LYS A 101 -3.69 -5.81 -11.91
C LYS A 101 -4.22 -7.05 -11.18
N SER A 102 -3.34 -7.81 -10.53
CA SER A 102 -3.70 -9.04 -9.80
C SER A 102 -3.91 -8.83 -8.30
N TYR A 103 -3.76 -7.60 -7.79
CA TYR A 103 -3.91 -7.31 -6.37
C TYR A 103 -5.33 -7.64 -5.91
N GLU A 104 -5.45 -8.34 -4.78
CA GLU A 104 -6.74 -8.69 -4.19
C GLU A 104 -7.42 -7.40 -3.71
N ILE A 105 -8.59 -7.09 -4.27
CA ILE A 105 -9.42 -5.97 -3.82
C ILE A 105 -10.82 -6.39 -3.38
N GLU A 106 -11.20 -7.64 -3.62
CA GLU A 106 -12.58 -8.11 -3.49
C GLU A 106 -12.99 -8.27 -2.03
N SER A 107 -12.04 -8.62 -1.16
CA SER A 107 -12.18 -8.75 0.29
C SER A 107 -12.50 -7.43 0.99
N TYR A 108 -12.24 -6.29 0.35
CA TYR A 108 -12.49 -4.97 0.92
C TYR A 108 -13.94 -4.53 0.75
N ASN A 109 -14.40 -3.68 1.69
CA ASN A 109 -15.70 -3.04 1.57
C ASN A 109 -15.79 -2.13 0.33
N LYS A 110 -17.01 -1.80 -0.09
CA LYS A 110 -17.29 -1.07 -1.33
C LYS A 110 -16.57 0.27 -1.46
N GLU A 111 -16.38 0.99 -0.35
CA GLU A 111 -15.70 2.28 -0.38
C GLU A 111 -14.19 2.11 -0.58
N ILE A 112 -13.58 1.24 0.22
CA ILE A 112 -12.15 0.93 0.13
C ILE A 112 -11.82 0.34 -1.24
N LYS A 113 -12.61 -0.62 -1.72
CA LYS A 113 -12.46 -1.23 -3.05
C LYS A 113 -12.43 -0.18 -4.17
N ARG A 114 -13.34 0.81 -4.11
CA ARG A 114 -13.37 1.90 -5.11
C ARG A 114 -12.12 2.77 -5.06
N ASN A 115 -11.65 3.09 -3.85
CA ASN A 115 -10.45 3.93 -3.69
C ASN A 115 -9.19 3.18 -4.10
N LEU A 116 -9.07 1.89 -3.74
CA LEU A 116 -8.00 1.01 -4.18
C LEU A 116 -7.96 0.85 -5.70
N GLN A 117 -9.13 0.64 -6.33
CA GLN A 117 -9.19 0.54 -7.79
C GLN A 117 -8.68 1.81 -8.47
N LYS A 118 -9.07 3.00 -8.00
CA LYS A 118 -8.56 4.27 -8.52
C LYS A 118 -7.05 4.40 -8.36
N LEU A 119 -6.53 4.08 -7.16
CA LEU A 119 -5.10 4.11 -6.89
C LEU A 119 -4.32 3.14 -7.79
N ILE A 120 -4.84 1.93 -7.99
CA ILE A 120 -4.28 0.92 -8.89
C ILE A 120 -4.24 1.44 -10.33
N ASP A 121 -5.32 2.07 -10.81
CA ASP A 121 -5.38 2.61 -12.17
C ASP A 121 -4.41 3.79 -12.38
N ASP A 122 -4.30 4.70 -11.41
CA ASP A 122 -3.31 5.78 -11.44
C ASP A 122 -1.87 5.24 -11.43
N ALA A 123 -1.59 4.25 -10.57
CA ALA A 123 -0.28 3.61 -10.49
C ALA A 123 0.09 2.89 -11.79
N LYS A 124 -0.86 2.16 -12.40
CA LYS A 124 -0.67 1.50 -13.70
C LYS A 124 -0.37 2.50 -14.83
N LEU A 125 -1.01 3.66 -14.82
CA LEU A 125 -0.75 4.72 -15.81
C LEU A 125 0.68 5.25 -15.68
N HIS A 126 1.12 5.50 -14.44
CA HIS A 126 2.48 5.98 -14.17
C HIS A 126 3.53 4.93 -14.55
N THR A 127 3.33 3.65 -14.22
CA THR A 127 4.29 2.59 -14.54
C THR A 127 4.35 2.28 -16.02
N GLN A 128 3.24 2.37 -16.75
CA GLN A 128 3.23 2.27 -18.22
C GLN A 128 3.95 3.41 -18.93
N SER A 129 4.10 4.56 -18.27
CA SER A 129 4.90 5.67 -18.82
C SER A 129 6.40 5.45 -18.65
N ILE A 130 6.80 4.49 -17.79
CA ILE A 130 8.18 4.10 -17.51
C ILE A 130 8.56 2.85 -18.33
N ALA A 131 7.61 1.93 -18.52
CA ALA A 131 7.74 0.72 -19.34
C ALA A 131 7.80 1.04 -20.86
#